data_AF-A0A8T5MH74-F1
#
_entry.id   AF-A0A8T5MH74-F1
#
_cell.length_a   1.000
_cell.length_b   1.000
_cell.length_c   1.000
_cell.angle_alpha   90.00
_cell.angle_beta   90.00
_cell.angle_gamma   90.00
#
_symmetry.space_group_name_H-M   'P 1'
#
loop_
_entity.id
_entity.type
_entity.pdbx_description
1 polymer ?
#
loop_
_entity_poly.entity_id
_entity_poly.type
_entity_poly.pdbx_seq_one_letter_code
_entity_poly.pdbx_strand_id
1 'polypeptide(L)'
;PVKKITLPIKGIVSINVEVKNALLATEKIISELEKHEIEDKIVLLRVRGILESGKTSDIKFSQIEEAVKRKNAYFLLRNTHELKAKEEEIEIQVGETENIEEETIKLFSDQNTSNFNKHISQLMDTFVAEKQEGETTENFTNRLLDDAKKILNF
;
A
#
# COMPACT_ATOMS: atom_id res chain seq x y z
N PRO A 1 -43.74 27.36 21.39
CA PRO A 1 -43.93 26.58 20.14
C PRO A 1 -42.58 26.14 19.56
N VAL A 2 -42.39 24.83 19.38
CA VAL A 2 -41.15 24.28 18.81
C VAL A 2 -41.25 24.30 17.28
N LYS A 3 -40.32 24.98 16.61
CA LYS A 3 -40.25 25.09 15.14
C LYS A 3 -39.18 24.12 14.64
N LYS A 4 -39.55 23.18 13.76
CA LYS A 4 -38.60 22.27 13.11
C LYS A 4 -37.85 23.05 12.02
N ILE A 5 -36.53 23.13 12.13
CA ILE A 5 -35.64 23.72 11.12
C ILE A 5 -34.94 22.56 10.41
N THR A 6 -35.05 22.51 9.09
CA THR A 6 -34.33 21.52 8.27
C THR A 6 -32.93 22.06 7.98
N LEU A 7 -31.90 21.28 8.33
CA LEU A 7 -30.52 21.61 8.00
C LEU A 7 -30.20 21.06 6.60
N PRO A 8 -29.65 21.87 5.68
CA PRO A 8 -29.25 21.38 4.37
C PRO A 8 -28.04 20.44 4.53
N ILE A 9 -28.21 19.19 4.10
CA ILE A 9 -27.15 18.18 4.03
C ILE A 9 -26.66 18.07 2.59
N LYS A 10 -25.35 17.90 2.41
CA LYS A 10 -24.77 17.65 1.09
C LYS A 10 -25.13 16.24 0.63
N GLY A 11 -25.42 16.09 -0.67
CA GLY A 11 -25.67 14.78 -1.27
C GLY A 11 -24.41 13.91 -1.22
N ILE A 12 -24.58 12.59 -1.21
CA ILE A 12 -23.48 11.64 -1.17
C ILE A 12 -23.54 10.76 -2.42
N VAL A 13 -22.40 10.57 -3.08
CA VAL A 13 -22.25 9.64 -4.22
C VAL A 13 -21.19 8.62 -3.86
N SER A 14 -21.54 7.33 -3.95
CA SER A 14 -20.60 6.23 -3.71
C SER A 14 -20.18 5.58 -5.02
N ILE A 15 -18.88 5.50 -5.26
CA ILE A 15 -18.27 4.98 -6.49
C ILE A 15 -17.28 3.89 -6.09
N ASN A 16 -17.43 2.70 -6.67
CA ASN A 16 -16.55 1.57 -6.41
C ASN A 16 -15.82 1.20 -7.70
N VAL A 17 -14.49 1.17 -7.67
CA VAL A 17 -13.64 0.86 -8.82
C VAL A 17 -12.76 -0.33 -8.51
N GLU A 18 -12.81 -1.34 -9.38
CA GLU A 18 -11.90 -2.49 -9.30
C GLU A 18 -10.67 -2.26 -10.20
N VAL A 19 -9.48 -2.51 -9.66
CA VAL A 19 -8.19 -2.25 -10.32
C VAL A 19 -7.32 -3.50 -10.24
N LYS A 20 -6.76 -3.88 -11.40
CA LYS A 20 -5.78 -4.98 -11.52
C LYS A 20 -4.41 -4.53 -12.00
N ASN A 21 -4.34 -3.36 -12.65
CA ASN A 21 -3.11 -2.77 -13.14
C ASN A 21 -3.01 -1.34 -12.62
N ALA A 22 -1.99 -1.07 -11.79
CA ALA A 22 -1.81 0.23 -11.16
C ALA A 22 -1.49 1.34 -12.16
N LEU A 23 -0.80 1.01 -13.26
CA LEU A 23 -0.37 1.98 -14.27
C LEU A 23 -1.56 2.58 -15.04
N LEU A 24 -2.63 1.80 -15.21
CA LEU A 24 -3.86 2.24 -15.89
C LEU A 24 -4.95 2.71 -14.89
N ALA A 25 -4.71 2.56 -13.60
CA ALA A 25 -5.71 2.79 -12.57
C ALA A 25 -6.16 4.26 -12.51
N THR A 26 -5.22 5.20 -12.64
CA THR A 26 -5.49 6.63 -12.56
C THR A 26 -6.54 7.05 -13.59
N GLU A 27 -6.29 6.77 -14.87
CA GLU A 27 -7.21 7.10 -15.97
C GLU A 27 -8.54 6.37 -15.84
N LYS A 28 -8.51 5.10 -15.42
CA LYS A 28 -9.73 4.32 -15.19
C LYS A 28 -10.61 4.94 -14.10
N ILE A 29 -10.02 5.35 -12.99
CA ILE A 29 -10.75 5.97 -11.86
C ILE A 29 -11.32 7.32 -12.28
N ILE A 30 -10.54 8.15 -12.99
CA ILE A 30 -11.01 9.44 -13.50
C ILE A 30 -12.19 9.24 -14.46
N SER A 31 -12.05 8.32 -15.42
CA SER A 31 -13.10 7.99 -16.38
C SER A 31 -14.38 7.50 -15.71
N GLU A 32 -14.28 6.76 -14.59
CA GLU A 32 -15.45 6.32 -13.83
C GLU A 32 -16.11 7.49 -13.08
N LEU A 33 -15.31 8.33 -12.41
CA LEU A 33 -15.79 9.56 -11.77
C LEU A 33 -16.49 10.49 -12.76
N GLU A 34 -16.05 10.48 -14.02
CA GLU A 34 -16.62 11.32 -15.05
C GLU A 34 -18.07 10.97 -15.41
N LYS A 35 -18.48 9.72 -15.22
CA LYS A 35 -19.83 9.21 -15.50
C LYS A 35 -20.87 9.61 -14.45
N HIS A 36 -20.44 10.14 -13.31
CA HIS A 36 -21.30 10.50 -12.20
C HIS A 36 -21.44 12.02 -12.05
N GLU A 37 -22.63 12.45 -11.64
CA GLU A 37 -22.89 13.84 -11.23
C GLU A 37 -22.44 14.05 -9.79
N ILE A 38 -21.26 14.66 -9.63
CA ILE A 38 -20.57 14.83 -8.34
C ILE A 38 -20.50 16.27 -7.84
N GLU A 39 -21.00 17.25 -8.61
CA GLU A 39 -21.00 18.66 -8.23
C GLU A 39 -21.78 18.90 -6.93
N ASP A 40 -21.18 19.69 -6.01
CA ASP A 40 -21.68 20.00 -4.66
C ASP A 40 -22.04 18.77 -3.79
N LYS A 41 -21.48 17.60 -4.11
CA LYS A 41 -21.69 16.35 -3.36
C LYS A 41 -20.41 15.86 -2.69
N ILE A 42 -20.59 15.06 -1.65
CA ILE A 42 -19.51 14.28 -1.02
C ILE A 42 -19.35 13.00 -1.85
N VAL A 43 -18.15 12.80 -2.40
CA VAL A 43 -17.80 11.63 -3.18
C VAL A 43 -17.10 10.61 -2.29
N LEU A 44 -17.63 9.39 -2.23
CA LEU A 44 -17.02 8.25 -1.56
C LEU A 44 -16.44 7.33 -2.63
N LEU A 45 -15.12 7.36 -2.82
CA LEU A 45 -14.41 6.51 -3.77
C LEU A 45 -13.80 5.32 -3.04
N ARG A 46 -14.29 4.10 -3.34
CA ARG A 46 -13.66 2.85 -2.91
C ARG A 46 -12.90 2.23 -4.08
N VAL A 47 -11.60 2.03 -3.90
CA VAL A 47 -10.75 1.33 -4.87
C VAL A 47 -10.38 -0.03 -4.28
N ARG A 48 -10.62 -1.10 -5.04
CA ARG A 48 -10.39 -2.48 -4.61
C ARG A 48 -9.72 -3.30 -5.70
N GLY A 49 -9.19 -4.46 -5.34
CA GLY A 49 -8.65 -5.44 -6.28
C GLY A 49 -7.23 -5.88 -5.93
N ILE A 50 -6.72 -6.81 -6.73
CA ILE A 50 -5.36 -7.32 -6.60
C ILE A 50 -4.56 -6.79 -7.79
N LEU A 51 -3.54 -5.98 -7.51
CA LEU A 51 -2.63 -5.45 -8.51
C LEU A 51 -1.72 -6.57 -9.00
N GLU A 52 -2.00 -7.04 -10.22
CA GLU A 52 -1.17 -7.99 -10.96
C GLU A 52 0.06 -7.31 -11.55
N SER A 53 0.00 -5.98 -11.77
CA SER A 53 1.11 -5.18 -12.26
C SER A 53 1.13 -3.77 -11.68
N GLY A 54 2.34 -3.29 -11.41
CA GLY A 54 2.61 -2.01 -10.76
C GLY A 54 2.35 -2.03 -9.24
N LYS A 55 2.67 -0.92 -8.58
CA LYS A 55 2.52 -0.72 -7.14
C LYS A 55 1.41 0.29 -6.87
N THR A 56 0.84 0.27 -5.67
CA THR A 56 -0.16 1.28 -5.25
C THR A 56 0.35 2.72 -5.39
N SER A 57 1.66 2.95 -5.23
CA SER A 57 2.32 4.26 -5.42
C SER A 57 2.30 4.77 -6.87
N ASP A 58 2.07 3.89 -7.85
CA ASP A 58 1.98 4.27 -9.26
C ASP A 58 0.64 4.95 -9.57
N ILE A 59 -0.39 4.69 -8.76
CA ILE A 59 -1.71 5.33 -8.87
C ILE A 59 -1.60 6.79 -8.41
N LYS A 60 -1.82 7.74 -9.33
CA LYS A 60 -1.68 9.17 -9.08
C LYS A 60 -2.95 9.75 -8.48
N PHE A 61 -3.17 9.46 -7.21
CA PHE A 61 -4.36 9.94 -6.52
C PHE A 61 -4.48 11.46 -6.39
N SER A 62 -3.37 12.18 -6.40
CA SER A 62 -3.38 13.64 -6.50
C SER A 62 -4.09 14.12 -7.76
N GLN A 63 -3.86 13.46 -8.91
CA GLN A 63 -4.54 13.78 -10.17
C GLN A 63 -6.04 13.45 -10.10
N ILE A 64 -6.41 12.38 -9.41
CA ILE A 64 -7.82 12.01 -9.17
C ILE A 64 -8.51 13.10 -8.31
N GLU A 65 -7.85 13.56 -7.24
CA GLU A 65 -8.34 14.64 -6.38
C GLU A 65 -8.52 15.95 -7.17
N GLU A 66 -7.56 16.30 -8.03
CA GLU A 66 -7.66 17.45 -8.93
C GLU A 66 -8.83 17.32 -9.91
N ALA A 67 -9.04 16.14 -10.50
CA ALA A 67 -10.16 15.89 -11.41
C ALA A 67 -11.52 16.08 -10.71
N VAL A 68 -11.67 15.56 -9.48
CA VAL A 68 -12.88 15.73 -8.67
C VAL A 68 -13.10 17.20 -8.28
N LYS A 69 -12.02 17.91 -7.91
CA LYS A 69 -12.07 19.34 -7.60
C LYS A 69 -12.49 20.19 -8.80
N ARG A 70 -12.00 19.86 -10.01
CA ARG A 70 -12.41 20.54 -11.26
C ARG A 70 -13.90 20.37 -11.58
N LYS A 71 -14.54 19.31 -11.07
CA LYS A 71 -15.99 19.09 -11.16
C LYS A 71 -16.80 19.72 -10.01
N ASN A 72 -16.20 20.58 -9.20
CA ASN A 72 -16.85 21.26 -8.08
C ASN A 72 -17.50 20.30 -7.07
N ALA A 73 -16.95 19.09 -6.88
CA ALA A 73 -17.39 18.25 -5.78
C ALA A 73 -17.07 18.91 -4.44
N TYR A 74 -17.95 18.74 -3.46
CA TYR A 74 -17.79 19.34 -2.14
C TYR A 74 -16.58 18.74 -1.40
N PHE A 75 -16.46 17.41 -1.45
CA PHE A 75 -15.36 16.70 -0.79
C PHE A 75 -15.17 15.30 -1.38
N LEU A 76 -13.94 14.78 -1.36
CA LEU A 76 -13.62 13.40 -1.75
C LEU A 76 -13.10 12.62 -0.54
N LEU A 77 -13.72 11.49 -0.26
CA LEU A 77 -13.23 10.49 0.69
C LEU A 77 -12.84 9.24 -0.09
N ARG A 78 -11.56 8.86 0.01
CA ARG A 78 -11.01 7.69 -0.65
C ARG A 78 -10.76 6.56 0.33
N ASN A 79 -11.14 5.35 -0.03
CA ASN A 79 -10.77 4.12 0.66
C ASN A 79 -10.03 3.17 -0.31
N THR A 80 -8.83 2.72 0.06
CA THR A 80 -7.98 1.79 -0.70
C THR A 80 -7.59 0.55 0.11
N HIS A 81 -8.29 0.26 1.21
CA HIS A 81 -7.92 -0.83 2.12
C HIS A 81 -8.01 -2.22 1.46
N GLU A 82 -8.95 -2.37 0.52
CA GLU A 82 -9.18 -3.58 -0.28
C GLU A 82 -8.34 -3.63 -1.56
N LEU A 83 -7.43 -2.67 -1.77
CA LEU A 83 -6.47 -2.71 -2.87
C LEU A 83 -5.17 -3.34 -2.39
N LYS A 84 -4.85 -4.53 -2.90
CA LYS A 84 -3.68 -5.31 -2.50
C LYS A 84 -2.72 -5.46 -3.68
N ALA A 85 -1.41 -5.55 -3.40
CA ALA A 85 -0.47 -6.04 -4.39
C ALA A 85 -0.58 -7.56 -4.46
N LYS A 86 -0.39 -8.14 -5.65
CA LYS A 86 -0.22 -9.59 -5.75
C LYS A 86 1.07 -9.98 -5.01
N GLU A 87 0.93 -10.79 -3.97
CA GLU A 87 2.06 -11.41 -3.29
C GLU A 87 2.45 -12.66 -4.09
N GLU A 88 3.75 -12.90 -4.25
CA GLU A 88 4.26 -14.16 -4.81
C GLU A 88 4.25 -15.20 -3.69
N GLU A 89 3.40 -16.21 -3.81
CA GLU A 89 3.42 -17.36 -2.89
C GLU A 89 4.64 -18.22 -3.22
N ILE A 90 5.57 -18.34 -2.27
CA ILE A 90 6.71 -19.24 -2.38
C ILE A 90 6.26 -20.60 -1.83
N GLU A 91 6.00 -21.56 -2.72
CA GLU A 91 5.75 -22.94 -2.32
C GLU A 91 7.06 -23.60 -1.86
N ILE A 92 7.25 -23.73 -0.54
CA ILE A 92 8.38 -24.44 0.04
C ILE A 92 7.95 -25.90 0.26
N GLN A 93 8.57 -26.83 -0.47
CA GLN A 93 8.45 -28.25 -0.13
C GLN A 93 9.32 -28.52 1.09
N VAL A 94 8.69 -28.59 2.27
CA VAL A 94 9.39 -28.94 3.51
C VAL A 94 9.76 -30.42 3.45
N GLY A 95 10.93 -30.72 2.88
CA GLY A 95 11.62 -31.97 3.14
C GLY A 95 12.14 -31.98 4.59
N GLU A 96 12.69 -33.12 5.04
CA GLU A 96 13.32 -33.29 6.35
C GLU A 96 14.64 -32.48 6.49
N THR A 97 14.62 -31.18 6.17
CA THR A 97 15.78 -30.30 6.21
C THR A 97 15.75 -29.47 7.49
N GLU A 98 16.84 -29.53 8.26
CA GLU A 98 17.00 -28.77 9.51
C GLU A 98 17.16 -27.25 9.28
N ASN A 99 17.27 -26.79 8.02
CA ASN A 99 17.60 -25.41 7.66
C ASN A 99 16.64 -24.81 6.62
N ILE A 100 15.36 -24.71 7.00
CA ILE A 100 14.26 -24.18 6.18
C ILE A 100 14.54 -22.73 5.73
N GLU A 101 15.25 -21.94 6.54
CA GLU A 101 15.56 -20.54 6.24
C GLU A 101 16.48 -20.41 5.01
N GLU A 102 17.59 -21.14 4.97
CA GLU A 102 18.51 -21.11 3.83
C GLU A 102 17.84 -21.58 2.53
N GLU A 103 17.03 -22.63 2.60
CA GLU A 103 16.29 -23.14 1.43
C GLU A 103 15.27 -22.13 0.92
N THR A 104 14.58 -21.43 1.82
CA THR A 104 13.64 -20.36 1.47
C THR A 104 14.35 -19.18 0.79
N ILE A 105 15.47 -18.73 1.37
CA ILE A 105 16.27 -17.63 0.80
C ILE A 105 16.77 -18.01 -0.59
N LYS A 106 17.23 -19.25 -0.77
CA LYS A 106 17.71 -19.75 -2.06
C LYS A 106 16.59 -19.80 -3.10
N LEU A 107 15.45 -20.40 -2.75
CA LEU A 107 14.29 -20.51 -3.65
C LEU A 107 13.78 -19.12 -4.07
N PHE A 108 13.68 -18.19 -3.11
CA PHE A 108 13.33 -16.80 -3.41
C PHE A 108 14.37 -16.14 -4.33
N SER A 109 15.65 -16.36 -4.09
CA SER A 109 16.73 -15.77 -4.87
C SER A 109 16.80 -16.30 -6.30
N ASP A 110 16.41 -17.55 -6.51
CA ASP A 110 16.31 -18.17 -7.84
C ASP A 110 15.10 -17.61 -8.62
N GLN A 111 13.98 -17.33 -7.94
CA GLN A 111 12.78 -16.75 -8.54
C GLN A 111 12.90 -15.23 -8.78
N ASN A 112 13.62 -14.53 -7.91
CA ASN A 112 13.78 -13.08 -7.95
C ASN A 112 15.25 -12.71 -8.07
N THR A 113 15.74 -12.31 -9.25
CA THR A 113 17.16 -12.05 -9.50
C THR A 113 17.62 -10.65 -9.03
N SER A 114 17.28 -10.25 -7.82
CA SER A 114 17.66 -8.96 -7.26
C SER A 114 19.07 -9.01 -6.63
N ASN A 115 19.89 -7.99 -6.93
CA ASN A 115 21.20 -7.81 -6.29
C ASN A 115 21.12 -7.61 -4.78
N PHE A 116 19.95 -7.27 -4.24
CA PHE A 116 19.73 -7.11 -2.80
C PHE A 116 19.64 -8.44 -2.06
N ASN A 117 19.42 -9.56 -2.76
CA ASN A 117 19.21 -10.84 -2.11
C ASN A 117 20.44 -11.34 -1.34
N LYS A 118 21.64 -10.92 -1.75
CA LYS A 118 22.89 -11.19 -1.01
C LYS A 118 22.91 -10.64 0.42
N HIS A 119 22.01 -9.70 0.74
CA HIS A 119 21.91 -9.06 2.05
C HIS A 119 20.84 -9.69 2.95
N ILE A 120 20.04 -10.65 2.45
CA ILE A 120 18.89 -11.18 3.21
C ILE A 120 19.33 -11.75 4.55
N SER A 121 20.33 -12.66 4.56
CA SER A 121 20.82 -13.27 5.81
C SER A 121 21.36 -12.23 6.79
N GLN A 122 22.15 -11.26 6.30
CA GLN A 122 22.73 -10.19 7.13
C GLN A 122 21.65 -9.29 7.76
N LEU A 123 20.57 -9.03 7.02
CA LEU A 123 19.44 -8.24 7.51
C LEU A 123 18.63 -9.02 8.53
N MET A 124 18.40 -10.32 8.31
CA MET A 124 17.73 -11.19 9.28
C MET A 124 18.48 -11.23 10.61
N ASP A 125 19.80 -11.45 10.57
CA ASP A 125 20.64 -11.44 11.78
C ASP A 125 20.52 -10.11 12.55
N THR A 126 20.45 -8.99 11.82
CA THR A 126 20.28 -7.66 12.41
C THR A 126 18.90 -7.51 13.06
N PHE A 127 17.84 -7.97 12.39
CA PHE A 127 16.47 -7.82 12.87
C PHE A 127 16.09 -8.79 13.99
N VAL A 128 16.85 -9.86 14.19
CA VAL A 128 16.73 -10.76 15.36
C VAL A 128 17.35 -10.14 16.62
N ALA A 129 18.19 -9.11 16.49
CA ALA A 129 18.86 -8.50 17.63
C ALA A 129 17.86 -7.91 18.65
N GLU A 130 18.02 -8.30 19.91
CA GLU A 130 17.19 -7.81 21.01
C GLU A 130 17.64 -6.43 21.51
N LYS A 131 16.72 -5.79 22.23
CA LYS A 131 16.98 -4.53 22.92
C LYS A 131 17.89 -4.77 24.12
N GLN A 132 18.95 -3.96 24.23
CA GLN A 132 19.93 -4.09 25.30
C GLN A 132 19.45 -3.48 26.62
N GLU A 133 19.99 -3.94 27.75
CA GLU A 133 19.69 -3.38 29.06
C GLU A 133 20.12 -1.90 29.14
N GLY A 134 19.22 -1.03 29.59
CA GLY A 134 19.45 0.42 29.64
C GLY A 134 19.28 1.15 28.29
N GLU A 135 19.00 0.44 27.20
CA GLU A 135 18.72 1.04 25.89
C GLU A 135 17.31 1.67 25.88
N THR A 136 17.15 2.85 25.29
CA THR A 136 15.81 3.43 25.05
C THR A 136 15.20 2.81 23.79
N THR A 137 13.88 2.86 23.64
CA THR A 137 13.22 2.36 22.41
C THR A 137 13.66 3.13 21.17
N GLU A 138 13.90 4.43 21.31
CA GLU A 138 14.44 5.28 20.24
C GLU A 138 15.85 4.84 19.85
N ASN A 139 16.76 4.65 20.81
CA ASN A 139 18.14 4.23 20.54
C ASN A 139 18.19 2.84 19.91
N PHE A 140 17.37 1.91 20.37
CA PHE A 140 17.24 0.57 19.78
C PHE A 140 16.83 0.63 18.30
N THR A 141 15.81 1.43 18.00
CA THR A 141 15.32 1.62 16.63
C THR A 141 16.38 2.25 15.75
N ASN A 142 17.07 3.28 16.25
CA ASN A 142 18.14 3.95 15.50
C ASN A 142 19.32 3.00 15.23
N ARG A 143 19.73 2.19 16.23
CA ARG A 143 20.78 1.19 16.07
C ARG A 143 20.44 0.17 14.98
N LEU A 144 19.24 -0.42 15.03
CA LEU A 144 18.76 -1.35 14.00
C LEU A 144 18.77 -0.72 12.60
N LEU A 145 18.29 0.53 12.49
CA LEU A 145 18.27 1.26 11.22
C LEU A 145 19.68 1.55 10.70
N ASP A 146 20.60 1.95 11.56
CA ASP A 146 21.97 2.27 11.15
C ASP A 146 22.75 1.03 10.75
N ASP A 147 22.54 -0.11 11.41
CA ASP A 147 23.13 -1.38 11.01
C ASP A 147 22.56 -1.88 9.68
N ALA A 148 21.25 -1.75 9.46
CA ALA A 148 20.64 -2.04 8.16
C ALA A 148 21.16 -1.12 7.04
N LYS A 149 21.37 0.17 7.30
CA LYS A 149 21.97 1.10 6.31
C LYS A 149 23.39 0.68 5.93
N LYS A 150 24.22 0.27 6.89
CA LYS A 150 25.58 -0.23 6.61
C LYS A 150 25.55 -1.45 5.69
N ILE A 151 24.64 -2.39 5.95
CA ILE A 151 24.48 -3.59 5.11
C ILE A 151 24.08 -3.21 3.68
N LEU A 152 23.16 -2.26 3.55
CA LEU A 152 22.62 -1.79 2.26
C LEU A 152 23.50 -0.75 1.55
N ASN A 153 24.59 -0.29 2.18
CA ASN A 153 25.50 0.77 1.71
C ASN A 153 24.79 2.11 1.40
N PHE A 154 23.91 2.56 2.30
CA PHE A 154 23.27 3.89 2.26
C PHE A 154 23.97 4.93 3.13
#